data_AF-A0A075HX36-F1
#
_entry.id   AF-A0A075HX36-F1
#
_cell.length_a   1.000
_cell.length_b   1.000
_cell.length_c   1.000
_cell.angle_alpha   90.00
_cell.angle_beta   90.00
_cell.angle_gamma   90.00
#
_symmetry.space_group_name_H-M   'P 1'
#
loop_
_entity.id
_entity.type
_entity.pdbx_description
1 polymer ?
#
loop_
_entity_poly.entity_id
_entity_poly.type
_entity_poly.pdbx_seq_one_letter_code
_entity_poly.pdbx_strand_id
1 'polypeptide(L)'
;MNTHPLHQDFKNPPSYEKYKKWVQDQGIRTKDEFNLLDKSKFPPGYSRRPDYYYRKRGIWKGWNDLFGTQSIRLADPPSYEEYKKWVQDQGIKTQTEFKLAKSKLPPNYPKDPQSFYGDRGTWKRWHDFCGTESYRLLNPPSYEKYKKWVQDQGVKSQKELRGLNKSKFPPGYSKRPDYYYRKLGTWKGFNDLFGTEQYFLLNAPSYAEYKKWVQKQGIKTEREWRRFDKSKFPSGYPKEPSKFYKKEYKGMGDMLGTGTVAPQNIVFLPPIEAKIEARKVAKKLGIKTQKDWTDAYHAGKISKNLPGNLYNVYKRDAASKKRLREKSRK
;
A
#
# COMPACT_ATOMS: atom_id res chain seq x y z
N MET A 1 11.87 -9.11 -12.82
CA MET A 1 13.34 -9.13 -12.64
C MET A 1 13.94 -8.91 -14.02
N ASN A 2 14.60 -7.78 -14.25
CA ASN A 2 15.48 -7.55 -15.40
C ASN A 2 16.47 -6.46 -14.98
N THR A 3 17.51 -6.89 -14.25
CA THR A 3 18.65 -6.05 -13.88
C THR A 3 19.58 -6.00 -15.09
N HIS A 4 19.47 -4.95 -15.90
CA HIS A 4 20.51 -4.65 -16.89
C HIS A 4 21.85 -4.39 -16.16
N PRO A 5 22.97 -4.94 -16.65
CA PRO A 5 24.23 -4.99 -15.91
C PRO A 5 24.91 -3.61 -15.87
N LEU A 6 24.69 -2.86 -14.80
CA LEU A 6 25.28 -1.52 -14.56
C LEU A 6 26.77 -1.55 -14.15
N HIS A 7 27.43 -2.70 -14.17
CA HIS A 7 28.74 -2.89 -13.54
C HIS A 7 29.92 -3.15 -14.50
N GLN A 8 29.71 -3.21 -15.82
CA GLN A 8 30.80 -3.52 -16.76
C GLN A 8 31.53 -2.32 -17.37
N ASP A 9 31.00 -1.09 -17.28
CA ASP A 9 31.52 0.05 -18.07
C ASP A 9 32.74 0.79 -17.45
N PHE A 10 33.32 0.30 -16.35
CA PHE A 10 34.43 0.98 -15.67
C PHE A 10 35.65 0.08 -15.40
N LYS A 11 35.95 -0.86 -16.31
CA LYS A 11 37.20 -1.61 -16.25
C LYS A 11 38.34 -0.71 -16.77
N ASN A 12 39.21 -0.25 -15.88
CA ASN A 12 40.37 0.62 -16.14
C ASN A 12 40.04 1.94 -16.88
N PRO A 13 39.22 2.82 -16.30
CA PRO A 13 38.89 4.09 -16.92
C PRO A 13 40.08 5.07 -16.89
N PRO A 14 40.19 5.95 -17.89
CA PRO A 14 41.28 6.92 -17.97
C PRO A 14 41.20 7.96 -16.84
N SER A 15 42.29 8.72 -16.64
CA SER A 15 42.24 9.93 -15.82
C SER A 15 41.24 10.95 -16.39
N TYR A 16 40.72 11.83 -15.54
CA TYR A 16 39.77 12.86 -15.97
C TYR A 16 40.34 13.74 -17.09
N GLU A 17 41.61 14.17 -16.97
CA GLU A 17 42.25 15.02 -17.99
C GLU A 17 42.46 14.26 -19.32
N LYS A 18 42.77 12.96 -19.28
CA LYS A 18 42.87 12.12 -20.48
C LYS A 18 41.50 11.92 -21.14
N TYR A 19 40.45 11.74 -20.33
CA TYR A 19 39.08 11.64 -20.81
C TYR A 19 38.63 12.96 -21.47
N LYS A 20 38.86 14.08 -20.79
CA LYS A 20 38.56 15.44 -21.27
C LYS A 20 39.25 15.72 -22.60
N LYS A 21 40.55 15.45 -22.69
CA LYS A 21 41.30 15.61 -23.93
C LYS A 21 40.69 14.81 -25.08
N TRP A 22 40.36 13.54 -24.85
CA TRP A 22 39.72 12.71 -25.87
C TRP A 22 38.38 13.30 -26.36
N VAL A 23 37.50 13.73 -25.45
CA VAL A 23 36.21 14.35 -25.83
C VAL A 23 36.42 15.60 -26.70
N GLN A 24 37.40 16.44 -26.34
CA GLN A 24 37.72 17.67 -27.06
C GLN A 24 38.37 17.39 -28.43
N ASP A 25 39.26 16.40 -28.51
CA ASP A 25 39.91 15.98 -29.75
C ASP A 25 38.89 15.41 -30.76
N GLN A 26 37.74 14.90 -30.30
CA GLN A 26 36.61 14.49 -31.16
C GLN A 26 35.74 15.67 -31.63
N GLY A 27 36.03 16.89 -31.19
CA GLY A 27 35.27 18.09 -31.55
C GLY A 27 33.88 18.18 -30.90
N ILE A 28 33.61 17.39 -29.85
CA ILE A 28 32.31 17.35 -29.18
C ILE A 28 32.15 18.56 -28.28
N ARG A 29 31.09 19.33 -28.49
CA ARG A 29 30.85 20.61 -27.79
C ARG A 29 29.57 20.61 -26.95
N THR A 30 28.68 19.66 -27.17
CA THR A 30 27.41 19.58 -26.42
C THR A 30 27.16 18.20 -25.81
N LYS A 31 26.30 18.19 -24.79
CA LYS A 31 25.87 16.93 -24.15
C LYS A 31 25.05 16.07 -25.10
N ASP A 32 24.28 16.66 -26.00
CA ASP A 32 23.47 15.93 -26.97
C ASP A 32 24.35 15.24 -28.02
N GLU A 33 25.35 15.94 -28.57
CA GLU A 33 26.39 15.32 -29.43
C GLU A 33 27.08 14.15 -28.72
N PHE A 34 27.48 14.36 -27.46
CA PHE A 34 28.13 13.32 -26.65
C PHE A 34 27.23 12.09 -26.44
N ASN A 35 25.93 12.29 -26.18
CA ASN A 35 24.97 11.20 -25.98
C ASN A 35 24.66 10.42 -27.26
N LEU A 36 24.79 11.07 -28.43
CA LEU A 36 24.55 10.46 -29.74
C LEU A 36 25.73 9.61 -30.23
N LEU A 37 26.89 9.68 -29.56
CA LEU A 37 28.04 8.85 -29.92
C LEU A 37 27.77 7.35 -29.76
N ASP A 38 28.09 6.59 -30.80
CA ASP A 38 28.08 5.13 -30.78
C ASP A 38 29.12 4.58 -29.77
N LYS A 39 28.76 3.54 -29.01
CA LYS A 39 29.62 2.93 -27.99
C LYS A 39 30.93 2.41 -28.60
N SER A 40 30.88 1.96 -29.86
CA SER A 40 32.05 1.53 -30.63
C SER A 40 33.09 2.63 -30.84
N LYS A 41 32.71 3.91 -30.73
CA LYS A 41 33.64 5.04 -30.84
C LYS A 41 34.37 5.34 -29.53
N PHE A 42 33.94 4.77 -28.41
CA PHE A 42 34.59 4.97 -27.12
C PHE A 42 35.81 4.05 -27.00
N PRO A 43 37.00 4.57 -26.68
CA PRO A 43 38.16 3.71 -26.42
C PRO A 43 37.90 2.76 -25.23
N PRO A 44 38.63 1.63 -25.13
CA PRO A 44 38.51 0.72 -24.01
C PRO A 44 38.65 1.44 -22.65
N GLY A 45 37.70 1.19 -21.74
CA GLY A 45 37.65 1.83 -20.42
C GLY A 45 36.92 3.19 -20.38
N TYR A 46 36.56 3.78 -21.53
CA TYR A 46 35.80 5.03 -21.58
C TYR A 46 34.31 4.72 -21.50
N SER A 47 33.62 5.36 -20.56
CA SER A 47 32.19 5.16 -20.32
C SER A 47 31.35 6.28 -20.92
N ARG A 48 30.12 5.98 -21.36
CA ARG A 48 29.10 7.00 -21.70
C ARG A 48 28.58 7.80 -20.50
N ARG A 49 28.97 7.45 -19.27
CA ARG A 49 28.60 8.15 -18.04
C ARG A 49 29.83 8.61 -17.25
N PRO A 50 30.68 9.47 -17.85
CA PRO A 50 31.87 9.98 -17.16
C PRO A 50 31.48 10.80 -15.93
N ASP A 51 30.36 11.52 -16.01
CA ASP A 51 29.80 12.30 -14.92
C ASP A 51 29.53 11.44 -13.68
N TYR A 52 29.00 10.23 -13.83
CA TYR A 52 28.77 9.32 -12.70
C TYR A 52 30.08 8.83 -12.06
N TYR A 53 31.04 8.41 -12.88
CA TYR A 53 32.30 7.83 -12.39
C TYR A 53 33.19 8.85 -11.69
N TYR A 54 33.37 10.02 -12.30
CA TYR A 54 34.24 11.08 -11.80
C TYR A 54 33.58 11.85 -10.66
N ARG A 55 32.24 11.98 -10.64
CA ARG A 55 31.52 12.64 -9.53
C ARG A 55 31.59 11.83 -8.25
N LYS A 56 31.50 10.50 -8.34
CA LYS A 56 31.71 9.61 -7.17
C LYS A 56 33.10 9.71 -6.55
N ARG A 57 34.07 10.24 -7.30
CA ARG A 57 35.47 10.41 -6.88
C ARG A 57 35.83 11.88 -6.58
N GLY A 58 34.84 12.79 -6.62
CA GLY A 58 35.06 14.20 -6.35
C GLY A 58 35.89 14.96 -7.39
N ILE A 59 36.17 14.37 -8.56
CA ILE A 59 37.05 14.96 -9.59
C ILE A 59 36.28 15.51 -10.80
N TRP A 60 34.95 15.40 -10.80
CA TRP A 60 34.11 15.92 -11.89
C TRP A 60 33.97 17.44 -11.82
N LYS A 61 34.42 18.14 -12.87
CA LYS A 61 34.38 19.61 -12.97
C LYS A 61 33.19 20.16 -13.76
N GLY A 62 32.30 19.30 -14.26
CA GLY A 62 31.11 19.69 -15.02
C GLY A 62 31.21 19.40 -16.52
N TRP A 63 30.05 19.40 -17.19
CA TRP A 63 29.99 19.14 -18.65
C TRP A 63 30.69 20.22 -19.47
N ASN A 64 30.61 21.49 -19.04
CA ASN A 64 31.28 22.60 -19.72
C ASN A 64 32.81 22.47 -19.68
N ASP A 65 33.36 22.06 -18.53
CA ASP A 65 34.80 21.78 -18.42
C ASP A 65 35.21 20.60 -19.30
N LEU A 66 34.39 19.54 -19.35
CA LEU A 66 34.65 18.37 -20.20
C LEU A 66 34.70 18.74 -21.69
N PHE A 67 33.75 19.55 -22.17
CA PHE A 67 33.68 19.95 -23.58
C PHE A 67 34.61 21.10 -23.96
N GLY A 68 35.28 21.73 -22.98
CA GLY A 68 36.10 22.92 -23.23
C GLY A 68 35.27 24.12 -23.67
N THR A 69 33.95 24.07 -23.47
CA THR A 69 33.05 25.17 -23.75
C THR A 69 33.05 26.12 -22.56
N GLN A 70 33.43 27.37 -22.76
CA GLN A 70 33.09 28.40 -21.79
C GLN A 70 31.57 28.50 -21.75
N SER A 71 30.99 28.45 -20.54
CA SER A 71 29.65 29.03 -20.34
C SER A 71 29.69 30.40 -20.99
N ILE A 72 28.70 30.74 -21.82
CA ILE A 72 28.46 32.13 -22.20
C ILE A 72 28.41 32.87 -20.86
N ARG A 73 29.46 33.65 -20.55
CA ARG A 73 29.51 34.42 -19.32
C ARG A 73 28.52 35.53 -19.56
N LEU A 74 27.27 35.30 -19.18
CA LEU A 74 26.30 36.37 -19.03
C LEU A 74 26.98 37.41 -18.13
N ALA A 75 27.22 38.60 -18.68
CA ALA A 75 27.73 39.71 -17.90
C ALA A 75 26.63 40.07 -16.89
N ASP A 76 26.97 39.99 -15.62
CA ASP A 76 26.08 40.34 -14.50
C ASP A 76 24.68 39.69 -14.54
N PRO A 77 24.59 38.36 -14.39
CA PRO A 77 23.31 37.66 -14.42
C PRO A 77 22.54 37.88 -13.11
N PRO A 78 21.20 37.94 -13.14
CA PRO A 78 20.42 38.08 -11.91
C PRO A 78 20.67 36.92 -10.94
N SER A 79 20.54 37.20 -9.64
CA SER A 79 20.44 36.16 -8.62
C SER A 79 19.20 35.29 -8.83
N TYR A 80 19.16 34.12 -8.17
CA TYR A 80 18.01 33.22 -8.25
C TYR A 80 16.72 33.91 -7.80
N GLU A 81 16.75 34.67 -6.71
CA GLU A 81 15.56 35.33 -6.16
C GLU A 81 15.12 36.53 -7.02
N GLU A 82 16.05 37.26 -7.65
CA GLU A 82 15.72 38.33 -8.61
C GLU A 82 15.06 37.79 -9.87
N TYR A 83 15.62 36.73 -10.48
CA TYR A 83 15.02 36.13 -11.67
C TYR A 83 13.68 35.48 -11.35
N LYS A 84 13.58 34.80 -10.20
CA LYS A 84 12.29 34.28 -9.70
C LYS A 84 11.25 35.39 -9.55
N LYS A 85 11.60 36.54 -8.96
CA LYS A 85 10.70 37.69 -8.84
C LYS A 85 10.26 38.19 -10.21
N TRP A 86 11.19 38.38 -11.14
CA TRP A 86 10.87 38.79 -12.51
C TRP A 86 9.91 37.81 -13.20
N VAL A 87 10.15 36.50 -13.13
CA VAL A 87 9.28 35.47 -13.73
C VAL A 87 7.87 35.54 -13.14
N GLN A 88 7.76 35.78 -11.84
CA GLN A 88 6.48 35.90 -11.14
C GLN A 88 5.74 37.19 -11.52
N ASP A 89 6.45 38.31 -11.64
CA ASP A 89 5.92 39.61 -12.06
C ASP A 89 5.41 39.59 -13.51
N GLN A 90 6.05 38.81 -14.38
CA GLN A 90 5.56 38.55 -15.75
C GLN A 90 4.34 37.62 -15.81
N GLY A 91 3.87 37.11 -14.66
CA GLY A 91 2.74 36.19 -14.59
C GLY A 91 3.02 34.81 -15.18
N ILE A 92 4.29 34.42 -15.37
CA ILE A 92 4.68 33.13 -15.94
C ILE A 92 4.50 32.04 -14.88
N LYS A 93 3.52 31.15 -15.08
CA LYS A 93 3.15 30.09 -14.13
C LYS A 93 3.70 28.71 -14.49
N THR A 94 4.07 28.48 -15.75
CA THR A 94 4.50 27.15 -16.20
C THR A 94 5.83 27.16 -16.95
N GLN A 95 6.49 25.99 -17.00
CA GLN A 95 7.69 25.81 -17.82
C GLN A 95 7.39 26.04 -19.32
N THR A 96 6.18 25.71 -19.78
CA THR A 96 5.75 25.93 -21.17
C THR A 96 5.62 27.42 -21.47
N GLU A 97 4.95 28.18 -20.60
CA GLU A 97 4.87 29.64 -20.72
C GLU A 97 6.25 30.29 -20.67
N PHE A 98 7.13 29.82 -19.78
CA PHE A 98 8.51 30.30 -19.72
C PHE A 98 9.25 30.07 -21.05
N LYS A 99 9.08 28.90 -21.68
CA LYS A 99 9.68 28.60 -22.99
C LYS A 99 9.22 29.57 -24.08
N LEU A 100 7.93 29.95 -24.07
CA LEU A 100 7.37 30.93 -25.02
C LEU A 100 7.86 32.36 -24.72
N ALA A 101 8.08 32.69 -23.45
CA ALA A 101 8.58 33.99 -23.01
C ALA A 101 10.10 34.17 -23.16
N LYS A 102 10.85 33.12 -23.56
CA LYS A 102 12.32 33.18 -23.70
C LYS A 102 12.82 34.29 -24.60
N SER A 103 12.05 34.67 -25.63
CA SER A 103 12.39 35.76 -26.54
C SER A 103 12.29 37.15 -25.90
N LYS A 104 11.58 37.28 -24.78
CA LYS A 104 11.36 38.54 -24.04
C LYS A 104 12.28 38.69 -22.83
N LEU A 105 13.24 37.76 -22.66
CA LEU A 105 14.17 37.82 -21.53
C LEU A 105 15.13 39.00 -21.67
N PRO A 106 15.45 39.70 -20.57
CA PRO A 106 16.51 40.69 -20.58
C PRO A 106 17.86 40.08 -21.03
N PRO A 107 18.76 40.88 -21.63
CA PRO A 107 19.99 40.37 -22.24
C PRO A 107 20.91 39.56 -21.31
N ASN A 108 20.95 39.89 -20.02
CA ASN A 108 21.75 39.24 -19.00
C ASN A 108 21.04 38.05 -18.31
N TYR A 109 19.81 37.72 -18.71
CA TYR A 109 19.02 36.67 -18.06
C TYR A 109 19.31 35.30 -18.69
N PRO A 110 19.55 34.26 -17.88
CA PRO A 110 19.76 32.91 -18.38
C PRO A 110 18.56 32.38 -19.18
N LYS A 111 18.78 31.95 -20.43
CA LYS A 111 17.77 31.28 -21.28
C LYS A 111 17.41 29.87 -20.79
N ASP A 112 18.25 29.29 -19.93
CA ASP A 112 18.00 28.04 -19.20
C ASP A 112 18.34 28.22 -17.70
N PRO A 113 17.41 28.78 -16.91
CA PRO A 113 17.63 29.01 -15.49
C PRO A 113 17.79 27.71 -14.71
N GLN A 114 17.16 26.60 -15.16
CA GLN A 114 17.28 25.31 -14.50
C GLN A 114 18.72 24.79 -14.55
N SER A 115 19.35 24.81 -15.72
CA SER A 115 20.77 24.42 -15.83
C SER A 115 21.66 25.44 -15.14
N PHE A 116 21.45 26.73 -15.38
CA PHE A 116 22.32 27.80 -14.90
C PHE A 116 22.41 27.88 -13.36
N TYR A 117 21.26 27.85 -12.67
CA TYR A 117 21.24 27.83 -11.20
C TYR A 117 21.42 26.41 -10.66
N GLY A 118 21.14 25.38 -11.45
CA GLY A 118 21.39 23.98 -11.09
C GLY A 118 22.87 23.69 -10.94
N ASP A 119 23.68 24.17 -11.88
CA ASP A 119 25.15 24.06 -11.84
C ASP A 119 25.76 24.85 -10.67
N ARG A 120 25.03 25.83 -10.13
CA ARG A 120 25.43 26.66 -8.98
C ARG A 120 24.80 26.23 -7.66
N GLY A 121 24.03 25.14 -7.65
CA GLY A 121 23.40 24.59 -6.45
C GLY A 121 22.27 25.44 -5.85
N THR A 122 21.82 26.51 -6.51
CA THR A 122 20.76 27.41 -6.03
C THR A 122 19.39 27.10 -6.62
N TRP A 123 19.33 26.28 -7.67
CA TRP A 123 18.05 25.86 -8.25
C TRP A 123 17.27 24.95 -7.31
N LYS A 124 16.02 25.34 -7.03
CA LYS A 124 15.09 24.51 -6.26
C LYS A 124 14.25 23.62 -7.18
N ARG A 125 13.32 24.22 -7.92
CA ARG A 125 12.38 23.58 -8.87
C ARG A 125 11.54 24.63 -9.57
N TRP A 126 10.95 24.27 -10.71
CA TRP A 126 10.07 25.13 -11.50
C TRP A 126 8.91 25.75 -10.69
N HIS A 127 8.39 25.07 -9.67
CA HIS A 127 7.33 25.59 -8.80
C HIS A 127 7.77 26.79 -7.97
N ASP A 128 8.95 26.70 -7.34
CA ASP A 128 9.50 27.81 -6.58
C ASP A 128 9.83 28.98 -7.51
N PHE A 129 10.41 28.67 -8.67
CA PHE A 129 10.85 29.65 -9.67
C PHE A 129 9.67 30.42 -10.31
N CYS A 130 8.59 29.74 -10.69
CA CYS A 130 7.40 30.35 -11.28
C CYS A 130 6.41 30.88 -10.22
N GLY A 131 6.72 30.76 -8.92
CA GLY A 131 5.79 31.14 -7.85
C GLY A 131 4.49 30.36 -7.91
N THR A 132 4.55 29.10 -8.34
CA THR A 132 3.40 28.21 -8.37
C THR A 132 3.54 27.15 -7.29
N GLU A 133 2.46 26.89 -6.57
CA GLU A 133 2.44 25.72 -5.70
C GLU A 133 2.58 24.45 -6.55
N SER A 134 3.25 23.44 -5.98
CA SER A 134 3.41 22.13 -6.62
C SER A 134 2.05 21.62 -7.12
N TYR A 135 1.96 21.42 -8.44
CA TYR A 135 0.87 20.99 -9.32
C TYR A 135 0.03 19.76 -8.91
N ARG A 136 -0.21 19.53 -7.63
CA ARG A 136 -1.38 18.76 -7.21
C ARG A 136 -2.47 19.76 -6.88
N LEU A 137 -3.08 20.24 -7.98
CA LEU A 137 -4.37 20.92 -8.11
C LEU A 137 -4.30 22.44 -8.11
N LEU A 138 -4.56 23.04 -9.27
CA LEU A 138 -4.88 24.47 -9.42
C LEU A 138 -6.33 24.67 -8.92
N ASN A 139 -6.56 25.43 -7.85
CA ASN A 139 -7.89 25.68 -7.27
C ASN A 139 -8.74 24.41 -7.05
N PRO A 140 -8.25 23.43 -6.26
CA PRO A 140 -9.02 22.23 -5.95
C PRO A 140 -10.33 22.58 -5.23
N PRO A 141 -11.42 21.86 -5.55
CA PRO A 141 -12.66 21.98 -4.79
C PRO A 141 -12.49 21.51 -3.34
N SER A 142 -13.44 21.86 -2.46
CA SER A 142 -13.56 21.22 -1.16
C SER A 142 -13.77 19.70 -1.30
N TYR A 143 -13.44 18.94 -0.26
CA TYR A 143 -13.61 17.49 -0.26
C TYR A 143 -15.05 17.08 -0.59
N GLU A 144 -16.05 17.72 0.02
CA GLU A 144 -17.46 17.40 -0.20
C GLU A 144 -17.90 17.72 -1.65
N LYS A 145 -17.41 18.82 -2.23
CA LYS A 145 -17.70 19.16 -3.64
C LYS A 145 -17.02 18.18 -4.61
N TYR A 146 -15.81 17.72 -4.28
CA TYR A 146 -15.12 16.69 -5.06
C TYR A 146 -15.84 15.34 -4.98
N LYS A 147 -16.24 14.93 -3.77
CA LYS A 147 -17.00 13.71 -3.49
C LYS A 147 -18.30 13.67 -4.29
N LYS A 148 -19.10 14.74 -4.22
CA LYS A 148 -20.36 14.83 -4.97
C LYS A 148 -20.13 14.63 -6.48
N TRP A 149 -19.16 15.33 -7.05
CA TRP A 149 -18.81 15.17 -8.47
C TRP A 149 -18.39 13.74 -8.81
N VAL A 150 -17.53 13.10 -8.01
CA VAL A 150 -17.11 11.70 -8.25
C VAL A 150 -18.32 10.75 -8.25
N GLN A 151 -19.25 10.96 -7.32
CA GLN A 151 -20.48 10.17 -7.22
C GLN A 151 -21.43 10.41 -8.41
N ASP A 152 -21.55 11.66 -8.86
CA ASP A 152 -22.34 12.02 -10.04
C ASP A 152 -21.77 11.41 -11.34
N GLN A 153 -20.46 11.17 -11.40
CA GLN A 153 -19.83 10.42 -12.50
C GLN A 153 -20.09 8.90 -12.43
N GLY A 154 -20.79 8.40 -11.41
CA GLY A 154 -21.09 6.98 -11.23
C GLY A 154 -19.88 6.12 -10.88
N VAL A 155 -18.75 6.72 -10.48
CA VAL A 155 -17.49 6.02 -10.19
C VAL A 155 -17.59 5.26 -8.88
N LYS A 156 -17.27 3.96 -8.90
CA LYS A 156 -17.35 3.07 -7.72
C LYS A 156 -16.00 2.53 -7.26
N SER A 157 -14.92 2.82 -7.98
CA SER A 157 -13.59 2.33 -7.60
C SER A 157 -12.46 3.28 -7.96
N GLN A 158 -11.33 3.08 -7.28
CA GLN A 158 -10.10 3.82 -7.57
C GLN A 158 -9.59 3.55 -8.99
N LYS A 159 -9.81 2.34 -9.52
CA LYS A 159 -9.43 1.96 -10.88
C LYS A 159 -10.24 2.77 -11.91
N GLU A 160 -11.56 2.84 -11.71
CA GLU A 160 -12.46 3.64 -12.56
C GLU A 160 -12.09 5.13 -12.51
N LEU A 161 -11.92 5.72 -11.32
CA LEU A 161 -11.53 7.13 -11.18
C LEU A 161 -10.24 7.46 -11.95
N ARG A 162 -9.22 6.59 -11.85
CA ARG A 162 -7.94 6.77 -12.54
C ARG A 162 -8.05 6.55 -14.05
N GLY A 163 -8.98 5.69 -14.47
CA GLY A 163 -9.28 5.35 -15.85
C GLY A 163 -10.06 6.42 -16.61
N LEU A 164 -10.79 7.31 -15.92
CA LEU A 164 -11.53 8.40 -16.56
C LEU A 164 -10.61 9.28 -17.44
N ASN A 165 -11.11 9.73 -18.60
CA ASN A 165 -10.37 10.65 -19.45
C ASN A 165 -10.12 11.98 -18.71
N LYS A 166 -8.92 12.56 -18.82
CA LYS A 166 -8.56 13.80 -18.15
C LYS A 166 -9.46 14.97 -18.58
N SER A 167 -9.98 14.97 -19.81
CA SER A 167 -10.93 15.97 -20.29
C SER A 167 -12.26 16.00 -19.53
N LYS A 168 -12.64 14.89 -18.86
CA LYS A 168 -13.86 14.85 -18.03
C LYS A 168 -13.68 15.54 -16.68
N PHE A 169 -12.45 15.84 -16.26
CA PHE A 169 -12.18 16.44 -14.95
C PHE A 169 -12.29 17.97 -15.06
N PRO A 170 -13.14 18.61 -14.22
CA PRO A 170 -13.14 20.06 -14.12
C PRO A 170 -11.75 20.60 -13.70
N PRO A 171 -11.46 21.88 -13.98
CA PRO A 171 -10.25 22.54 -13.48
C PRO A 171 -10.09 22.32 -11.97
N GLY A 172 -8.89 21.94 -11.54
CA GLY A 172 -8.60 21.62 -10.14
C GLY A 172 -8.98 20.24 -9.64
N TYR A 173 -9.60 19.38 -10.46
CA TYR A 173 -9.93 18.00 -10.08
C TYR A 173 -8.81 17.03 -10.48
N SER A 174 -8.47 16.11 -9.57
CA SER A 174 -7.36 15.15 -9.71
C SER A 174 -7.85 13.75 -10.07
N LYS A 175 -6.99 12.92 -10.67
CA LYS A 175 -7.14 11.45 -10.65
C LYS A 175 -6.63 10.80 -9.34
N ARG A 176 -5.95 11.58 -8.49
CA ARG A 176 -5.33 11.16 -7.24
C ARG A 176 -5.68 12.14 -6.11
N PRO A 177 -6.97 12.20 -5.71
CA PRO A 177 -7.45 13.14 -4.69
C PRO A 177 -6.90 12.85 -3.29
N ASP A 178 -6.58 11.59 -3.02
CA ASP A 178 -6.06 11.11 -1.75
C ASP A 178 -4.79 11.84 -1.29
N TYR A 179 -3.88 12.16 -2.21
CA TYR A 179 -2.65 12.88 -1.85
C TYR A 179 -2.90 14.30 -1.37
N TYR A 180 -3.91 14.97 -1.92
CA TYR A 180 -4.21 16.36 -1.60
C TYR A 180 -5.01 16.46 -0.30
N TYR A 181 -6.15 15.76 -0.23
CA TYR A 181 -7.03 15.85 0.94
C TYR A 181 -6.42 15.19 2.20
N ARG A 182 -5.46 14.26 2.07
CA ARG A 182 -4.70 13.76 3.23
C ARG A 182 -3.82 14.85 3.84
N LYS A 183 -3.19 15.69 3.02
CA LYS A 183 -2.38 16.81 3.53
C LYS A 183 -3.24 17.87 4.23
N LEU A 184 -4.48 18.05 3.77
CA LEU A 184 -5.44 18.95 4.40
C LEU A 184 -6.14 18.34 5.63
N GLY A 185 -5.92 17.06 5.94
CA GLY A 185 -6.62 16.37 7.05
C GLY A 185 -8.11 16.11 6.80
N THR A 186 -8.62 16.33 5.58
CA THR A 186 -10.06 16.18 5.25
C THR A 186 -10.41 14.84 4.58
N TRP A 187 -9.40 14.02 4.29
CA TRP A 187 -9.59 12.75 3.59
C TRP A 187 -10.22 11.66 4.47
N LYS A 188 -11.43 11.21 4.10
CA LYS A 188 -12.18 10.17 4.81
C LYS A 188 -12.02 8.75 4.22
N GLY A 189 -11.23 8.60 3.16
CA GLY A 189 -10.99 7.31 2.50
C GLY A 189 -11.70 7.16 1.16
N PHE A 190 -11.27 6.18 0.36
CA PHE A 190 -11.86 5.90 -0.95
C PHE A 190 -13.31 5.44 -0.85
N ASN A 191 -13.63 4.75 0.24
CA ASN A 191 -14.97 4.26 0.53
C ASN A 191 -16.00 5.39 0.67
N ASP A 192 -15.68 6.41 1.48
CA ASP A 192 -16.50 7.62 1.60
C ASP A 192 -16.56 8.38 0.28
N LEU A 193 -15.43 8.53 -0.43
CA LEU A 193 -15.36 9.26 -1.70
C LEU A 193 -16.31 8.69 -2.76
N PHE A 194 -16.33 7.38 -2.97
CA PHE A 194 -17.16 6.74 -4.00
C PHE A 194 -18.60 6.50 -3.55
N GLY A 195 -18.93 6.81 -2.28
CA GLY A 195 -20.17 6.32 -1.67
C GLY A 195 -20.22 4.79 -1.65
N THR A 196 -19.05 4.15 -1.64
CA THR A 196 -18.87 2.70 -1.53
C THR A 196 -18.30 2.41 -0.15
N GLU A 197 -19.08 2.59 0.90
CA GLU A 197 -18.56 2.20 2.19
C GLU A 197 -18.44 0.67 2.28
N GLN A 198 -17.77 0.23 3.34
CA GLN A 198 -18.41 -0.71 4.25
C GLN A 198 -19.78 -0.15 4.77
N TYR A 199 -20.69 0.30 3.88
CA TYR A 199 -21.99 0.99 4.19
C TYR A 199 -22.95 0.02 4.85
N PHE A 200 -22.56 -1.25 4.79
CA PHE A 200 -23.13 -2.35 5.52
C PHE A 200 -22.88 -2.28 7.04
N LEU A 201 -22.30 -1.25 7.65
CA LEU A 201 -22.01 -1.30 9.09
C LEU A 201 -22.45 -0.08 9.92
N LEU A 202 -22.86 1.03 9.30
CA LEU A 202 -23.28 2.24 10.05
C LEU A 202 -24.51 1.98 10.95
N ASN A 203 -25.38 1.06 10.51
CA ASN A 203 -26.53 0.57 11.26
C ASN A 203 -26.49 -0.97 11.34
N ALA A 204 -25.32 -1.54 11.67
CA ALA A 204 -25.22 -2.98 11.83
C ALA A 204 -26.15 -3.44 12.96
N PRO A 205 -26.92 -4.52 12.74
CA PRO A 205 -27.72 -5.10 13.81
C PRO A 205 -26.79 -5.56 14.95
N SER A 206 -27.32 -5.65 16.16
CA SER A 206 -26.62 -6.34 17.25
C SER A 206 -26.29 -7.78 16.84
N TYR A 207 -25.28 -8.39 17.45
CA TYR A 207 -24.94 -9.79 17.15
C TYR A 207 -26.13 -10.73 17.40
N ALA A 208 -26.97 -10.43 18.41
CA ALA A 208 -28.17 -11.21 18.70
C ALA A 208 -29.21 -11.15 17.57
N GLU A 209 -29.47 -9.96 17.02
CA GLU A 209 -30.37 -9.77 15.86
C GLU A 209 -29.80 -10.39 14.59
N TYR A 210 -28.49 -10.24 14.38
CA TYR A 210 -27.79 -10.88 13.26
C TYR A 210 -27.95 -12.40 13.30
N LYS A 211 -27.73 -13.04 14.46
CA LYS A 211 -27.92 -14.49 14.64
C LYS A 211 -29.35 -14.91 14.34
N LYS A 212 -30.35 -14.20 14.90
CA LYS A 212 -31.76 -14.50 14.63
C LYS A 212 -32.07 -14.46 13.14
N TRP A 213 -31.54 -13.47 12.42
CA TRP A 213 -31.71 -13.37 10.97
C TRP A 213 -31.02 -14.51 10.21
N VAL A 214 -29.76 -14.83 10.53
CA VAL A 214 -29.01 -15.92 9.90
C VAL A 214 -29.71 -17.26 10.11
N GLN A 215 -30.20 -17.52 11.33
CA GLN A 215 -30.93 -18.75 11.68
C GLN A 215 -32.24 -18.88 10.91
N LYS A 216 -32.94 -17.76 10.63
CA LYS A 216 -34.14 -17.73 9.76
C LYS A 216 -33.84 -18.11 8.30
N GLN A 217 -32.59 -17.97 7.83
CA GLN A 217 -32.22 -18.38 6.47
C GLN A 217 -32.12 -19.90 6.29
N GLY A 218 -32.27 -20.69 7.37
CA GLY A 218 -32.22 -22.15 7.31
C GLY A 218 -30.82 -22.74 7.06
N ILE A 219 -29.77 -21.93 7.11
CA ILE A 219 -28.39 -22.35 6.90
C ILE A 219 -27.91 -23.17 8.10
N LYS A 220 -27.45 -24.41 7.86
CA LYS A 220 -27.01 -25.35 8.91
C LYS A 220 -25.53 -25.69 8.84
N THR A 221 -24.88 -25.46 7.69
CA THR A 221 -23.45 -25.81 7.52
C THR A 221 -22.59 -24.64 7.10
N GLU A 222 -21.29 -24.71 7.40
CA GLU A 222 -20.32 -23.73 6.91
C GLU A 222 -20.26 -23.71 5.37
N ARG A 223 -20.42 -24.87 4.73
CA ARG A 223 -20.43 -24.98 3.27
C ARG A 223 -21.60 -24.22 2.66
N GLU A 224 -22.79 -24.34 3.25
CA GLU A 224 -23.96 -23.56 2.85
C GLU A 224 -23.74 -22.08 3.11
N TRP A 225 -23.20 -21.70 4.27
CA TRP A 225 -22.88 -20.30 4.58
C TRP A 225 -21.93 -19.67 3.55
N ARG A 226 -20.87 -20.39 3.15
CA ARG A 226 -19.92 -19.91 2.14
C ARG A 226 -20.54 -19.76 0.75
N ARG A 227 -21.56 -20.54 0.44
CA ARG A 227 -22.30 -20.51 -0.84
C ARG A 227 -23.53 -19.60 -0.80
N PHE A 228 -23.88 -19.08 0.38
CA PHE A 228 -25.06 -18.25 0.54
C PHE A 228 -24.92 -16.97 -0.27
N ASP A 229 -25.99 -16.62 -0.97
CA ASP A 229 -26.01 -15.47 -1.86
C ASP A 229 -25.88 -14.17 -1.04
N LYS A 230 -24.76 -13.48 -1.26
CA LYS A 230 -24.43 -12.22 -0.57
C LYS A 230 -25.36 -11.06 -0.94
N SER A 231 -26.20 -11.22 -1.98
CA SER A 231 -27.23 -10.25 -2.36
C SER A 231 -28.44 -10.28 -1.41
N LYS A 232 -28.69 -11.41 -0.72
CA LYS A 232 -29.83 -11.59 0.20
C LYS A 232 -29.62 -10.97 1.58
N PHE A 233 -28.42 -10.44 1.86
CA PHE A 233 -28.16 -9.73 3.11
C PHE A 233 -28.93 -8.41 3.12
N PRO A 234 -29.67 -8.10 4.19
CA PRO A 234 -30.26 -6.78 4.36
C PRO A 234 -29.19 -5.69 4.32
N SER A 235 -29.59 -4.49 3.90
CA SER A 235 -28.73 -3.32 4.00
C SER A 235 -28.25 -3.16 5.46
N GLY A 236 -26.97 -2.85 5.66
CA GLY A 236 -26.40 -2.76 7.00
C GLY A 236 -25.98 -4.09 7.65
N TYR A 237 -26.13 -5.25 7.00
CA TYR A 237 -25.69 -6.51 7.61
C TYR A 237 -24.25 -6.88 7.23
N PRO A 238 -23.39 -7.27 8.20
CA PRO A 238 -22.03 -7.71 7.91
C PRO A 238 -22.02 -9.03 7.13
N LYS A 239 -21.27 -9.06 6.03
CA LYS A 239 -21.00 -10.28 5.23
C LYS A 239 -19.88 -11.15 5.82
N GLU A 240 -19.04 -10.57 6.68
CA GLU A 240 -17.96 -11.26 7.39
C GLU A 240 -18.13 -11.09 8.91
N PRO A 241 -19.06 -11.83 9.53
CA PRO A 241 -19.46 -11.64 10.92
C PRO A 241 -18.31 -11.89 11.91
N SER A 242 -17.39 -12.81 11.61
CA SER A 242 -16.23 -13.10 12.47
C SER A 242 -15.27 -11.92 12.60
N LYS A 243 -15.18 -11.05 11.59
CA LYS A 243 -14.37 -9.84 11.64
C LYS A 243 -15.10 -8.70 12.34
N PHE A 244 -16.42 -8.61 12.14
CA PHE A 244 -17.22 -7.53 12.67
C PHE A 244 -17.54 -7.72 14.16
N TYR A 245 -18.11 -8.86 14.54
CA TYR A 245 -18.49 -9.20 15.92
C TYR A 245 -17.35 -9.91 16.66
N LYS A 246 -16.12 -9.41 16.55
CA LYS A 246 -14.92 -10.13 17.00
C LYS A 246 -14.97 -10.54 18.48
N LYS A 247 -15.64 -9.77 19.33
CA LYS A 247 -15.75 -10.03 20.78
C LYS A 247 -16.89 -11.00 21.11
N GLU A 248 -17.98 -10.96 20.35
CA GLU A 248 -19.22 -11.69 20.59
C GLU A 248 -19.30 -13.00 19.81
N TYR A 249 -18.57 -13.11 18.71
CA TYR A 249 -18.59 -14.26 17.80
C TYR A 249 -17.91 -15.48 18.42
N LYS A 250 -18.72 -16.44 18.86
CA LYS A 250 -18.27 -17.69 19.49
C LYS A 250 -17.97 -18.82 18.50
N GLY A 251 -18.07 -18.54 17.20
CA GLY A 251 -17.87 -19.51 16.13
C GLY A 251 -19.14 -19.77 15.31
N MET A 252 -18.95 -20.50 14.20
CA MET A 252 -19.99 -20.72 13.19
C MET A 252 -21.23 -21.41 13.76
N GLY A 253 -21.06 -22.38 14.67
CA GLY A 253 -22.20 -23.10 15.24
C GLY A 253 -23.06 -22.30 16.21
N ASP A 254 -22.49 -21.29 16.90
CA ASP A 254 -23.29 -20.33 17.68
C ASP A 254 -24.11 -19.43 16.75
N MET A 255 -23.48 -18.93 15.68
CA MET A 255 -24.12 -18.06 14.71
C MET A 255 -25.26 -18.76 13.96
N LEU A 256 -25.01 -19.96 13.45
CA LEU A 256 -26.00 -20.76 12.70
C LEU A 256 -27.06 -21.42 13.61
N GLY A 257 -26.89 -21.36 14.93
CA GLY A 257 -27.80 -22.00 15.88
C GLY A 257 -27.75 -23.54 15.84
N THR A 258 -26.62 -24.13 15.45
CA THR A 258 -26.42 -25.59 15.42
C THR A 258 -25.77 -26.12 16.69
N GLY A 259 -25.24 -25.22 17.53
CA GLY A 259 -24.51 -25.58 18.75
C GLY A 259 -23.18 -26.28 18.47
N THR A 260 -22.74 -26.39 17.21
CA THR A 260 -21.47 -27.03 16.83
C THR A 260 -20.28 -26.18 17.29
N VAL A 261 -19.44 -26.75 18.16
CA VAL A 261 -18.18 -26.15 18.59
C VAL A 261 -17.06 -26.78 17.78
N ALA A 262 -16.17 -25.95 17.21
CA ALA A 262 -15.02 -26.45 16.46
C ALA A 262 -14.13 -27.31 17.37
N PRO A 263 -13.59 -28.47 16.93
CA PRO A 263 -12.85 -29.39 17.79
C PRO A 263 -11.74 -28.74 18.62
N GLN A 264 -11.01 -27.79 18.04
CA GLN A 264 -9.91 -27.06 18.69
C GLN A 264 -10.37 -26.09 19.80
N ASN A 265 -11.65 -25.73 19.84
CA ASN A 265 -12.23 -24.83 20.84
C ASN A 265 -13.01 -25.57 21.93
N ILE A 266 -13.07 -26.90 21.88
CA ILE A 266 -13.74 -27.68 22.92
C ILE A 266 -12.86 -27.70 24.16
N VAL A 267 -13.36 -27.10 25.24
CA VAL A 267 -12.73 -27.19 26.56
C VAL A 267 -13.30 -28.39 27.29
N PHE A 268 -12.49 -29.43 27.43
CA PHE A 268 -12.85 -30.62 28.19
C PHE A 268 -12.67 -30.41 29.69
N LEU A 269 -13.50 -31.06 30.50
CA LEU A 269 -13.35 -31.06 31.95
C LEU A 269 -11.96 -31.60 32.36
N PRO A 270 -11.36 -31.10 33.45
CA PRO A 270 -10.16 -31.71 34.03
C PRO A 270 -10.36 -33.20 34.33
N PRO A 271 -9.31 -34.04 34.31
CA PRO A 271 -9.46 -35.49 34.36
C PRO A 271 -10.27 -36.05 35.55
N ILE A 272 -10.18 -35.41 36.71
CA ILE A 272 -10.90 -35.83 37.93
C ILE A 272 -12.39 -35.48 37.80
N GLU A 273 -12.71 -34.24 37.45
CA GLU A 273 -14.08 -33.77 37.23
C GLU A 273 -14.75 -34.53 36.10
N ALA A 274 -14.04 -34.75 35.00
CA ALA A 274 -14.51 -35.53 33.86
C ALA A 274 -14.89 -36.96 34.27
N LYS A 275 -14.08 -37.60 35.13
CA LYS A 275 -14.37 -38.94 35.64
C LYS A 275 -15.61 -38.96 36.53
N ILE A 276 -15.79 -37.96 37.39
CA ILE A 276 -16.95 -37.84 38.27
C ILE A 276 -18.22 -37.64 37.44
N GLU A 277 -18.22 -36.66 36.54
CA GLU A 277 -19.36 -36.35 35.69
C GLU A 277 -19.69 -37.51 34.73
N ALA A 278 -18.68 -38.14 34.12
CA ALA A 278 -18.91 -39.28 33.25
C ALA A 278 -19.58 -40.46 33.98
N ARG A 279 -19.23 -40.72 35.24
CA ARG A 279 -19.89 -41.75 36.05
C ARG A 279 -21.35 -41.40 36.38
N LYS A 280 -21.63 -40.13 36.70
CA LYS A 280 -23.01 -39.65 36.92
C LYS A 280 -23.86 -39.83 35.67
N VAL A 281 -23.35 -39.41 34.52
CA VAL A 281 -24.01 -39.55 33.21
C VAL A 281 -24.23 -41.02 32.86
N ALA A 282 -23.21 -41.86 33.03
CA ALA A 282 -23.32 -43.29 32.73
C ALA A 282 -24.38 -43.98 33.59
N LYS A 283 -24.43 -43.69 34.89
CA LYS A 283 -25.47 -44.19 35.80
C LYS A 283 -26.86 -43.70 35.40
N LYS A 284 -27.00 -42.41 35.10
CA LYS A 284 -28.28 -41.79 34.71
C LYS A 284 -28.84 -42.35 33.40
N LEU A 285 -27.97 -42.62 32.43
CA LEU A 285 -28.35 -43.06 31.08
C LEU A 285 -28.27 -44.59 30.90
N GLY A 286 -27.88 -45.35 31.92
CA GLY A 286 -27.76 -46.81 31.86
C GLY A 286 -26.66 -47.30 30.90
N ILE A 287 -25.62 -46.49 30.67
CA ILE A 287 -24.51 -46.80 29.75
C ILE A 287 -23.63 -47.89 30.36
N LYS A 288 -23.45 -49.02 29.67
CA LYS A 288 -22.64 -50.16 30.13
C LYS A 288 -21.38 -50.37 29.31
N THR A 289 -21.37 -49.96 28.05
CA THR A 289 -20.26 -50.17 27.14
C THR A 289 -19.70 -48.84 26.59
N GLN A 290 -18.49 -48.89 26.03
CA GLN A 290 -17.93 -47.75 25.29
C GLN A 290 -18.80 -47.37 24.09
N LYS A 291 -19.40 -48.36 23.42
CA LYS A 291 -20.33 -48.14 22.31
C LYS A 291 -21.55 -47.34 22.77
N ASP A 292 -22.16 -47.73 23.88
CA ASP A 292 -23.31 -47.01 24.47
C ASP A 292 -22.96 -45.55 24.79
N TRP A 293 -21.73 -45.30 25.26
CA TRP A 293 -21.23 -43.96 25.53
C TRP A 293 -21.11 -43.13 24.25
N THR A 294 -20.48 -43.70 23.23
CA THR A 294 -20.29 -43.05 21.93
C THR A 294 -21.64 -42.76 21.26
N ASP A 295 -22.58 -43.69 21.30
CA ASP A 295 -23.93 -43.53 20.74
C ASP A 295 -24.70 -42.44 21.49
N ALA A 296 -24.65 -42.43 22.84
CA ALA A 296 -25.27 -41.38 23.65
C ALA A 296 -24.62 -39.99 23.43
N TYR A 297 -23.30 -39.94 23.19
CA TYR A 297 -22.59 -38.72 22.83
C TYR A 297 -23.05 -38.17 21.47
N HIS A 298 -23.13 -39.02 20.45
CA HIS A 298 -23.61 -38.61 19.11
C HIS A 298 -25.10 -38.24 19.10
N ALA A 299 -25.90 -38.85 19.97
CA ALA A 299 -27.29 -38.48 20.20
C ALA A 299 -27.45 -37.16 21.00
N GLY A 300 -26.36 -36.49 21.40
CA GLY A 300 -26.40 -35.23 22.14
C GLY A 300 -26.86 -35.36 23.60
N LYS A 301 -26.92 -36.59 24.15
CA LYS A 301 -27.31 -36.86 25.55
C LYS A 301 -26.17 -36.59 26.54
N ILE A 302 -24.95 -36.45 26.05
CA ILE A 302 -23.75 -36.15 26.82
C ILE A 302 -23.27 -34.74 26.48
N SER A 303 -22.99 -33.94 27.50
CA SER A 303 -22.48 -32.58 27.32
C SER A 303 -21.15 -32.55 26.57
N LYS A 304 -20.93 -31.55 25.71
CA LYS A 304 -19.75 -31.43 24.83
C LYS A 304 -18.42 -31.22 25.57
N ASN A 305 -18.47 -30.84 26.85
CA ASN A 305 -17.29 -30.75 27.73
C ASN A 305 -16.80 -32.13 28.22
N LEU A 306 -17.51 -33.21 27.88
CA LEU A 306 -17.03 -34.59 27.97
C LEU A 306 -16.80 -35.14 26.55
N PRO A 307 -15.64 -35.75 26.27
CA PRO A 307 -15.36 -36.29 24.94
C PRO A 307 -16.13 -37.59 24.66
N GLY A 308 -16.51 -37.79 23.39
CA GLY A 308 -17.12 -39.05 22.93
C GLY A 308 -16.19 -40.27 23.03
N ASN A 309 -14.88 -40.04 23.17
CA ASN A 309 -13.89 -41.05 23.52
C ASN A 309 -13.06 -40.58 24.73
N LEU A 310 -13.52 -40.95 25.94
CA LEU A 310 -12.85 -40.64 27.20
C LEU A 310 -11.41 -41.18 27.24
N TYR A 311 -11.18 -42.37 26.68
CA TYR A 311 -9.85 -42.99 26.69
C TYR A 311 -8.87 -42.16 25.87
N ASN A 312 -9.19 -41.77 24.65
CA ASN A 312 -8.25 -41.05 23.78
C ASN A 312 -7.87 -39.66 24.32
N VAL A 313 -8.81 -38.96 24.98
CA VAL A 313 -8.58 -37.61 25.51
C VAL A 313 -7.90 -37.64 26.88
N TYR A 314 -8.25 -38.60 27.74
CA TYR A 314 -7.70 -38.70 29.09
C TYR A 314 -6.68 -39.83 29.27
N LYS A 315 -6.23 -40.48 28.18
CA LYS A 315 -5.14 -41.47 28.26
C LYS A 315 -3.94 -40.79 28.87
N ARG A 316 -3.46 -41.36 29.97
CA ARG A 316 -2.28 -40.86 30.66
C ARG A 316 -1.07 -41.20 29.82
N ASP A 317 -0.33 -40.18 29.36
CA ASP A 317 1.02 -40.39 28.86
C ASP A 317 1.94 -40.87 29.99
N ALA A 318 3.09 -41.46 29.63
CA ALA A 318 4.03 -42.01 30.59
C ALA A 318 4.54 -40.93 31.59
N ALA A 319 4.64 -39.67 31.15
CA ALA A 319 5.05 -38.53 31.96
C ALA A 319 4.03 -38.19 33.06
N SER A 320 2.73 -38.35 32.79
CA SER A 320 1.65 -38.12 33.76
C SER A 320 1.58 -39.23 34.82
N LYS A 321 1.90 -40.48 34.43
CA LYS A 321 2.03 -41.59 35.38
C LYS A 321 3.22 -41.40 36.34
N LYS A 322 4.36 -40.89 35.83
CA LYS A 322 5.56 -40.59 36.63
C LYS A 322 5.30 -39.50 37.68
N ARG A 323 4.70 -38.37 37.28
CA ARG A 323 4.39 -37.24 38.18
C ARG A 323 3.41 -37.59 39.31
N LEU A 324 2.44 -38.46 39.06
CA LEU A 324 1.52 -38.93 40.09
C LEU A 324 2.18 -39.92 41.07
N ARG A 325 3.06 -40.81 40.57
CA ARG A 325 3.86 -41.71 41.42
C ARG A 325 4.80 -40.96 42.35
N GLU A 326 5.38 -39.86 41.89
CA GLU A 326 6.24 -39.00 42.71
C GLU A 326 5.43 -38.19 43.73
N LYS A 327 4.22 -37.72 43.38
CA LYS A 327 3.32 -37.03 44.31
C LYS A 327 2.66 -37.95 45.36
N SER A 328 2.48 -39.23 45.09
CA SER A 328 1.94 -40.20 46.06
C SER A 328 3.01 -40.83 46.96
N ARG A 329 4.27 -40.43 46.79
CA ARG A 329 5.42 -40.85 47.61
C ARG A 329 5.89 -39.77 48.60
N LYS A 330 5.29 -38.59 48.53
CA LYS A 330 5.31 -37.58 49.59
C LYS A 330 3.98 -37.66 50.32
#